data_AF-A0AAV3SF96-F1
#
_entry.id   AF-A0AAV3SF96-F1
#
_cell.length_a   1.000
_cell.length_b   1.000
_cell.length_c   1.000
_cell.angle_alpha   90.00
_cell.angle_beta   90.00
_cell.angle_gamma   90.00
#
_symmetry.space_group_name_H-M   'P 1'
#
loop_
_entity.id
_entity.type
_entity.pdbx_description
1 polymer ?
#
loop_
_entity_poly.entity_id
_entity_poly.type
_entity_poly.pdbx_seq_one_letter_code
_entity_poly.pdbx_strand_id
1 'polypeptide(L)'
;MTEATDTDGDERNEYGPFPVASGRTIFLKQDRKVFFAVAEDGIASEQKVERETGFHPNEIRGITRKLEREGLLLSKGRDSLARGPARYCLSRDGREYVNG
;
A
#
# COMPACT_ATOMS: atom_id res chain seq x y z
N MET A 1 14.24 24.23 32.89
CA MET A 1 13.10 23.40 33.31
C MET A 1 12.36 23.01 32.04
N THR A 2 12.01 21.74 31.94
CA THR A 2 11.49 21.01 30.76
C THR A 2 10.15 21.55 30.28
N GLU A 3 10.10 21.96 29.00
CA GLU A 3 8.84 22.24 28.29
C GLU A 3 8.59 21.15 27.23
N ALA A 4 7.31 20.87 27.03
CA ALA A 4 6.75 19.57 26.72
C ALA A 4 7.07 19.02 25.32
N THR A 5 7.10 17.69 25.28
CA THR A 5 6.89 16.82 24.13
C THR A 5 5.65 17.20 23.33
N ASP A 6 5.83 17.79 22.15
CA ASP A 6 4.88 17.64 21.03
C ASP A 6 5.49 16.66 20.03
N THR A 7 5.29 15.36 20.32
CA THR A 7 5.40 14.32 19.30
C THR A 7 4.24 14.50 18.33
N ASP A 8 4.45 15.28 17.28
CA ASP A 8 3.62 15.34 16.06
C ASP A 8 3.76 14.01 15.27
N GLY A 9 3.49 12.90 15.97
CA GLY A 9 3.59 11.52 15.50
C GLY A 9 2.23 10.86 15.36
N ASP A 10 1.14 11.65 15.42
CA ASP A 10 -0.22 11.18 15.20
C ASP A 10 -0.77 11.85 13.93
N GLU A 11 -0.25 11.43 12.78
CA GLU A 11 -1.04 11.48 11.55
C GLU A 11 -2.23 10.54 11.75
N ARG A 12 -3.28 11.05 12.39
CA ARG A 12 -4.53 10.33 12.65
C ARG A 12 -4.92 9.55 11.40
N ASN A 13 -5.07 8.24 11.53
CA ASN A 13 -5.47 7.35 10.44
C ASN A 13 -6.83 7.81 9.88
N GLU A 14 -6.84 8.53 8.75
CA GLU A 14 -8.08 8.97 8.08
C GLU A 14 -9.01 7.80 7.73
N TYR A 15 -8.44 6.60 7.63
CA TYR A 15 -9.12 5.43 7.11
C TYR A 15 -9.35 4.34 8.21
N GLY A 16 -8.98 4.57 9.49
CA GLY A 16 -9.10 3.58 10.60
C GLY A 16 -7.93 2.57 10.74
N PRO A 17 -8.05 1.46 11.49
CA PRO A 17 -7.08 0.36 11.47
C PRO A 17 -7.18 -0.48 10.17
N PHE A 18 -6.04 -0.94 9.62
CA PHE A 18 -6.00 -1.82 8.44
C PHE A 18 -5.64 -3.26 8.86
N PRO A 19 -6.63 -4.14 9.13
CA PRO A 19 -6.38 -5.52 9.49
C PRO A 19 -5.82 -6.28 8.28
N VAL A 20 -4.71 -6.99 8.46
CA VAL A 20 -4.12 -7.82 7.39
C VAL A 20 -4.14 -9.30 7.74
N ALA A 21 -4.03 -10.18 6.74
CA ALA A 21 -4.27 -11.62 6.89
C ALA A 21 -3.36 -12.30 7.94
N SER A 22 -2.20 -11.72 8.26
CA SER A 22 -1.32 -12.20 9.34
C SER A 22 -1.85 -11.93 10.76
N GLY A 23 -3.01 -11.27 10.91
CA GLY A 23 -3.53 -10.82 12.19
C GLY A 23 -2.80 -9.58 12.74
N ARG A 24 -1.82 -9.03 12.00
CA ARG A 24 -1.22 -7.73 12.29
C ARG A 24 -2.13 -6.62 11.78
N THR A 25 -2.11 -5.47 12.44
CA THR A 25 -2.78 -4.28 11.94
C THR A 25 -1.72 -3.35 11.37
N ILE A 26 -1.87 -2.97 10.10
CA ILE A 26 -1.05 -1.93 9.51
C ILE A 26 -1.68 -0.59 9.90
N PHE A 27 -0.91 0.26 10.58
CA PHE A 27 -1.34 1.60 10.97
C PHE A 27 -0.68 2.71 10.15
N LEU A 28 0.24 2.36 9.25
CA LEU A 28 1.00 3.37 8.51
C LEU A 28 0.14 3.95 7.38
N LYS A 29 -0.07 5.26 7.42
CA LYS A 29 -0.83 6.05 6.43
C LYS A 29 -0.34 5.80 4.99
N GLN A 30 0.97 5.61 4.82
CA GLN A 30 1.61 5.36 3.52
C GLN A 30 1.18 4.02 2.90
N ASP A 31 1.14 2.94 3.69
CA ASP A 31 0.76 1.61 3.20
C ASP A 31 -0.66 1.61 2.62
N ARG A 32 -1.55 2.36 3.28
CA ARG A 32 -2.95 2.47 2.89
C ARG A 32 -3.16 3.32 1.65
N LYS A 33 -2.45 4.45 1.55
CA LYS A 33 -2.46 5.27 0.32
C LYS A 33 -2.09 4.44 -0.90
N VAL A 34 -1.03 3.63 -0.80
CA VAL A 34 -0.63 2.72 -1.89
C VAL A 34 -1.68 1.64 -2.15
N PHE A 35 -2.22 1.02 -1.10
CA PHE A 35 -3.24 -0.01 -1.25
C PHE A 35 -4.48 0.51 -2.00
N PHE A 36 -5.02 1.66 -1.60
CA PHE A 36 -6.21 2.24 -2.23
C PHE A 36 -5.95 2.78 -3.64
N ALA A 37 -4.77 3.35 -3.90
CA ALA A 37 -4.34 3.70 -5.26
C ALA A 37 -4.34 2.48 -6.21
N VAL A 38 -4.03 1.29 -5.69
CA VAL A 38 -4.12 0.04 -6.48
C VAL A 38 -5.56 -0.47 -6.60
N ALA A 39 -6.40 -0.21 -5.60
CA ALA A 39 -7.78 -0.72 -5.55
C ALA A 39 -8.70 -0.12 -6.62
N GLU A 40 -8.51 1.16 -6.98
CA GLU A 40 -9.42 1.88 -7.88
C GLU A 40 -9.46 1.32 -9.32
N ASP A 41 -8.38 0.67 -9.78
CA ASP A 41 -8.18 0.34 -11.20
C ASP A 41 -8.28 -1.15 -11.55
N GLY A 42 -8.35 -2.02 -10.54
CA GLY A 42 -8.20 -3.47 -10.72
C GLY A 42 -6.77 -3.91 -11.06
N ILE A 43 -6.07 -3.23 -11.99
CA ILE A 43 -4.62 -3.38 -12.26
C ILE A 43 -3.98 -1.99 -12.44
N ALA A 44 -3.25 -1.53 -11.44
CA ALA A 44 -2.56 -0.24 -11.46
C ALA A 44 -1.10 -0.39 -11.93
N SER A 45 -0.60 0.57 -12.72
CA SER A 45 0.83 0.66 -13.04
C SER A 45 1.60 1.42 -11.95
N GLU A 46 2.88 1.13 -11.78
CA GLU A 46 3.74 1.86 -10.81
C GLU A 46 3.72 3.37 -11.03
N GLN A 47 3.74 3.83 -12.29
CA GLN A 47 3.65 5.26 -12.61
C GLN A 47 2.31 5.88 -12.19
N LYS A 48 1.22 5.12 -12.23
CA LYS A 48 -0.08 5.60 -11.77
C LYS A 48 -0.09 5.73 -10.25
N VAL A 49 0.36 4.69 -9.55
CA VAL A 49 0.44 4.70 -8.09
C VAL A 49 1.36 5.84 -7.62
N GLU A 50 2.46 6.11 -8.33
CA GLU A 50 3.33 7.26 -8.08
C GLU A 50 2.59 8.59 -8.21
N ARG A 51 1.81 8.79 -9.27
CA ARG A 51 1.04 10.03 -9.46
C ARG A 51 -0.04 10.22 -8.39
N GLU A 52 -0.70 9.16 -7.97
CA GLU A 52 -1.80 9.24 -6.99
C GLU A 52 -1.32 9.39 -5.56
N THR A 53 -0.24 8.69 -5.21
CA THR A 53 0.29 8.70 -3.84
C THR A 53 1.33 9.78 -3.59
N GLY A 54 2.00 10.24 -4.65
CA GLY A 54 3.15 11.14 -4.58
C GLY A 54 4.44 10.49 -4.07
N PHE A 55 4.45 9.17 -3.86
CA PHE A 55 5.59 8.44 -3.32
C PHE A 55 6.61 8.08 -4.38
N HIS A 56 7.88 8.01 -3.97
CA HIS A 56 8.94 7.60 -4.87
C HIS A 56 8.77 6.11 -5.27
N PRO A 57 9.12 5.69 -6.51
CA PRO A 57 8.97 4.31 -6.95
C PRO A 57 9.58 3.25 -6.02
N ASN A 58 10.70 3.57 -5.37
CA ASN A 58 11.33 2.67 -4.40
C ASN A 58 10.49 2.46 -3.13
N GLU A 59 9.81 3.50 -2.65
CA GLU A 59 8.91 3.42 -1.49
C GLU A 59 7.69 2.59 -1.85
N ILE A 60 7.08 2.86 -3.01
CA ILE A 60 5.94 2.10 -3.55
C ILE A 60 6.29 0.62 -3.64
N ARG A 61 7.48 0.27 -4.14
CA ARG A 61 7.96 -1.13 -4.21
C ARG A 61 8.15 -1.76 -2.84
N GLY A 62 8.65 -1.01 -1.86
CA GLY A 62 8.80 -1.48 -0.49
C GLY A 62 7.43 -1.80 0.14
N ILE A 63 6.50 -0.87 -0.01
CA ILE A 63 5.13 -0.97 0.50
C ILE A 63 4.35 -2.09 -0.20
N THR A 64 4.39 -2.16 -1.53
CA THR A 64 3.73 -3.24 -2.29
C THR A 64 4.27 -4.61 -1.91
N ARG A 65 5.59 -4.79 -1.75
CA ARG A 65 6.16 -6.06 -1.25
C ARG A 65 5.67 -6.42 0.15
N LYS A 66 5.49 -5.43 1.02
CA LYS A 66 4.90 -5.64 2.34
C LYS A 66 3.47 -6.12 2.20
N LEU A 67 2.64 -5.42 1.43
CA LEU A 67 1.24 -5.78 1.19
C LEU A 67 1.07 -7.13 0.46
N GLU A 68 2.00 -7.51 -0.41
CA GLU A 68 2.06 -8.85 -1.03
C GLU A 68 2.31 -9.95 0.01
N ARG A 69 3.26 -9.75 0.93
CA ARG A 69 3.54 -10.71 2.02
C ARG A 69 2.34 -10.89 2.95
N GLU A 70 1.58 -9.82 3.12
CA GLU A 70 0.35 -9.81 3.91
C GLU A 70 -0.87 -10.34 3.13
N GLY A 71 -0.68 -10.78 1.88
CA GLY A 71 -1.71 -11.43 1.07
C GLY A 71 -2.73 -10.47 0.48
N LEU A 72 -2.46 -9.16 0.40
CA LEU A 72 -3.44 -8.14 0.01
C LEU A 72 -3.27 -7.61 -1.42
N LEU A 73 -2.02 -7.61 -1.91
CA LEU A 73 -1.70 -7.24 -3.28
C LEU A 73 -0.98 -8.39 -3.99
N LEU A 74 -0.95 -8.31 -5.32
CA LEU A 74 -0.16 -9.15 -6.20
C LEU A 74 0.55 -8.25 -7.21
N SER A 75 1.86 -8.44 -7.42
CA SER A 75 2.58 -7.86 -8.54
C SER A 75 2.46 -8.75 -9.77
N LYS A 76 2.11 -8.12 -10.91
CA LYS A 76 2.01 -8.75 -12.22
C LYS A 76 3.18 -8.24 -13.08
N GLY A 77 3.92 -9.15 -13.69
CA GLY A 77 4.98 -8.81 -14.66
C GLY A 77 6.41 -8.85 -14.13
N ARG A 78 6.70 -9.55 -13.04
CA ARG A 78 8.09 -9.84 -12.63
C ARG A 78 8.69 -11.06 -13.33
N ASP A 79 7.84 -11.99 -13.77
CA ASP A 79 8.26 -13.18 -14.50
C ASP A 79 8.28 -12.89 -16.00
N SER A 80 9.33 -13.37 -16.66
CA SER A 80 9.60 -13.32 -18.10
C SER A 80 10.10 -12.00 -18.68
N LEU A 81 11.43 -11.78 -18.58
CA LEU A 81 12.32 -11.16 -19.60
C LEU A 81 12.00 -9.77 -20.20
N ALA A 82 10.85 -9.17 -19.91
CA ALA A 82 10.41 -7.88 -20.42
C ALA A 82 10.62 -6.82 -19.34
N ARG A 83 11.41 -5.79 -19.64
CA ARG A 83 11.60 -4.58 -18.82
C ARG A 83 10.34 -3.70 -18.83
N GLY A 84 9.18 -4.29 -18.62
CA GLY A 84 7.92 -3.58 -18.50
C GLY A 84 7.82 -2.86 -17.14
N PRO A 85 7.06 -1.76 -17.05
CA PRO A 85 6.77 -1.14 -15.77
C PRO A 85 6.01 -2.11 -14.87
N ALA A 86 6.34 -2.12 -13.57
CA ALA A 86 5.66 -2.97 -12.60
C ALA A 86 4.16 -2.65 -12.57
N ARG A 87 3.34 -3.70 -12.43
CA ARG A 87 1.89 -3.61 -12.30
C ARG A 87 1.45 -4.29 -11.02
N TYR A 88 0.44 -3.71 -10.37
CA TYR A 88 -0.07 -4.13 -9.08
C TYR A 88 -1.57 -4.36 -9.19
N CYS A 89 -2.09 -5.40 -8.55
CA CYS A 89 -3.52 -5.64 -8.43
C CYS A 89 -3.86 -6.14 -7.03
N LEU A 90 -5.11 -5.96 -6.61
CA LEU A 90 -5.60 -6.55 -5.38
C LEU A 90 -5.57 -8.09 -5.46
N SER A 91 -5.19 -8.73 -4.36
CA SER A 91 -5.38 -10.16 -4.18
C SER A 91 -6.87 -10.49 -4.00
N ARG A 92 -7.20 -11.75 -3.69
CA ARG A 92 -8.55 -12.09 -3.23
C ARG A 92 -8.88 -11.35 -1.93
N ASP A 93 -8.05 -11.49 -0.91
CA ASP A 93 -8.26 -10.90 0.41
C ASP A 93 -8.28 -9.36 0.36
N GLY A 94 -7.44 -8.76 -0.49
CA GLY A 94 -7.47 -7.31 -0.71
C GLY A 94 -8.77 -6.84 -1.36
N ARG A 95 -9.37 -7.63 -2.26
CA ARG A 95 -10.70 -7.31 -2.82
C ARG A 95 -11.81 -7.49 -1.80
N GLU A 96 -11.77 -8.56 -1.01
CA GLU A 96 -12.75 -8.78 0.06
C GLU A 96 -12.72 -7.63 1.08
N TYR A 97 -11.53 -7.12 1.41
CA TYR A 97 -11.38 -5.93 2.27
C TYR A 97 -12.03 -4.66 1.68
N VAL A 98 -11.93 -4.42 0.37
CA VAL A 98 -12.51 -3.21 -0.24
C VAL A 98 -14.03 -3.31 -0.40
N ASN A 99 -14.58 -4.53 -0.53
CA ASN A 99 -16.01 -4.76 -0.78
C ASN A 99 -16.82 -5.10 0.48
N GLY A 100 -16.18 -5.26 1.65
CA GLY A 100 -16.80 -5.53 2.95
C GLY A 100 -16.80 -4.32 3.87
#